data_AF-A0A2G6F966-F1
#
_entry.id   AF-A0A2G6F966-F1
#
_cell.length_a   1.000
_cell.length_b   1.000
_cell.length_c   1.000
_cell.angle_alpha   90.00
_cell.angle_beta   90.00
_cell.angle_gamma   90.00
#
_symmetry.space_group_name_H-M   'P 1'
#
loop_
_entity.id
_entity.type
_entity.pdbx_description
1 polymer ?
#
loop_
_entity_poly.entity_id
_entity_poly.type
_entity_poly.pdbx_seq_one_letter_code
_entity_poly.pdbx_strand_id
1 'polypeptide(L)' 'MKKGTRKIGIILFPSIFWIFLTAVGFGAQSLANTIELVAVFILSLLSAFIPNKWLQWTYVLMILCLIVFCLRLFMPIIPE' A
#
# COMPACT_ATOMS: atom_id res chain seq x y z
N MET A 1 -10.38 19.39 3.63
CA MET A 1 -10.72 18.00 4.02
C MET A 1 -10.65 17.86 5.54
N LYS A 2 -11.68 17.29 6.17
CA LYS A 2 -11.70 17.01 7.62
C LYS A 2 -10.60 15.99 7.97
N LYS A 3 -10.01 16.09 9.17
CA LYS A 3 -8.90 15.22 9.64
C LYS A 3 -9.18 13.72 9.47
N GLY A 4 -10.43 13.29 9.68
CA GLY A 4 -10.85 11.89 9.52
C GLY A 4 -10.77 11.38 8.08
N THR A 5 -11.15 12.20 7.10
CA THR A 5 -11.15 11.82 5.67
C THR A 5 -9.74 11.54 5.15
N ARG A 6 -8.73 12.23 5.70
CA ARG A 6 -7.32 12.02 5.31
C ARG A 6 -6.79 10.65 5.77
N LYS A 7 -7.13 10.24 6.99
CA LYS A 7 -6.72 8.94 7.56
C LYS A 7 -7.33 7.76 6.81
N ILE A 8 -8.61 7.87 6.47
CA ILE A 8 -9.32 6.85 5.69
C ILE A 8 -8.68 6.69 4.30
N GLY A 9 -8.31 7.81 3.66
CA GLY A 9 -7.57 7.78 2.40
C GLY A 9 -6.25 7.02 2.50
N ILE A 10 -5.45 7.25 3.53
CA ILE A 10 -4.16 6.54 3.70
C ILE A 10 -4.32 5.05 3.90
N ILE A 11 -5.41 4.61 4.52
CA ILE A 11 -5.66 3.19 4.77
C ILE A 11 -6.19 2.49 3.51
N LEU A 12 -7.16 3.10 2.82
CA LEU A 12 -7.85 2.47 1.71
C LEU A 12 -7.10 2.61 0.38
N PHE A 13 -6.45 3.74 0.14
CA PHE A 13 -5.86 4.04 -1.17
C PHE A 13 -4.72 3.09 -1.57
N PRO A 14 -3.78 2.73 -0.68
CA PRO A 14 -2.72 1.76 -1.01
C PRO A 14 -3.29 0.37 -1.30
N SER A 15 -4.31 -0.06 -0.55
CA SER A 15 -4.99 -1.33 -0.79
C SER A 15 -5.75 -1.35 -2.12
N ILE A 16 -6.45 -0.26 -2.46
CA ILE A 16 -7.13 -0.12 -3.77
C ILE A 16 -6.09 -0.13 -4.90
N PHE A 17 -4.98 0.60 -4.72
CA PHE A 17 -3.88 0.62 -5.69
C PHE A 17 -3.26 -0.76 -5.88
N TRP A 18 -3.09 -1.53 -4.80
CA TRP A 18 -2.63 -2.91 -4.85
C TRP A 18 -3.60 -3.83 -5.62
N ILE A 19 -4.92 -3.69 -5.41
CA ILE A 19 -5.94 -4.44 -6.16
C ILE A 19 -5.87 -4.08 -7.65
N PHE A 20 -5.69 -2.79 -7.96
CA PHE A 20 -5.52 -2.32 -9.33
C PHE A 20 -4.30 -2.94 -10.02
N LEU A 21 -3.14 -2.97 -9.35
CA LEU A 21 -1.94 -3.63 -9.87
C LEU A 21 -2.14 -5.13 -10.09
N THR A 22 -2.87 -5.81 -9.19
CA THR A 22 -3.26 -7.22 -9.37
C THR A 22 -4.10 -7.39 -10.64
N ALA A 23 -5.11 -6.53 -10.83
CA ALA A 23 -6.05 -6.63 -11.94
C ALA A 23 -5.36 -6.41 -13.31
N VAL A 24 -4.29 -5.61 -13.35
CA VAL A 24 -3.44 -5.40 -14.53
C VAL A 24 -2.48 -6.58 -14.77
N GLY A 25 -2.44 -7.57 -13.86
CA GLY A 25 -1.61 -8.76 -13.98
C GLY A 25 -0.17 -8.58 -13.49
N PHE A 26 0.12 -7.50 -12.77
CA PHE A 26 1.45 -7.21 -12.24
C PHE A 26 1.69 -8.02 -10.96
N GLY A 27 2.60 -9.00 -10.97
CA GLY A 27 2.90 -9.85 -9.81
C GLY A 27 1.78 -10.84 -9.46
N ALA A 28 1.13 -11.44 -10.46
CA ALA A 28 0.01 -12.37 -10.25
C ALA A 28 0.50 -13.74 -9.71
N GLN A 29 0.69 -13.85 -8.39
CA GLN A 29 1.00 -15.10 -7.70
C GLN A 29 0.02 -15.30 -6.53
N SER A 30 -0.89 -16.27 -6.63
CA SER A 30 -2.14 -16.36 -5.84
C SER A 30 -1.97 -16.26 -4.30
N LEU A 31 -1.06 -17.04 -3.72
CA LEU A 31 -0.91 -17.11 -2.27
C LEU A 31 -0.17 -15.89 -1.71
N ALA A 32 0.92 -15.49 -2.36
CA ALA A 32 1.71 -14.33 -1.98
C ALA A 32 0.92 -13.02 -2.13
N ASN A 33 -0.03 -12.95 -3.08
CA ASN A 33 -0.95 -11.83 -3.23
C ASN A 33 -1.75 -11.57 -1.93
N THR A 34 -2.30 -12.62 -1.32
CA THR A 34 -3.13 -12.45 -0.12
C THR A 34 -2.30 -11.94 1.07
N ILE A 35 -1.07 -12.44 1.23
CA ILE A 35 -0.15 -12.01 2.29
C ILE A 35 0.28 -10.56 2.08
N GLU A 36 0.57 -10.17 0.84
CA GLU A 36 0.92 -8.79 0.51
C GLU A 36 -0.22 -7.81 0.80
N LEU A 37 -1.46 -8.15 0.45
CA LEU A 37 -2.60 -7.30 0.75
C LEU A 37 -2.73 -7.03 2.26
N VAL A 38 -2.56 -8.08 3.07
CA VAL A 38 -2.58 -7.97 4.54
C VAL A 38 -1.41 -7.13 5.04
N ALA A 39 -0.20 -7.32 4.51
CA ALA A 39 0.98 -6.53 4.87
C ALA A 39 0.80 -5.05 4.51
N VAL A 40 0.31 -4.73 3.32
CA VAL A 40 0.02 -3.37 2.86
C VAL A 40 -1.05 -2.71 3.74
N PHE A 41 -2.08 -3.46 4.12
CA PHE A 41 -3.12 -2.97 5.02
C PHE A 41 -2.56 -2.63 6.41
N ILE A 42 -1.74 -3.51 7.00
CA ILE A 42 -1.09 -3.28 8.31
C ILE A 42 -0.15 -2.07 8.23
N LEU A 43 0.67 -1.97 7.18
CA LEU A 43 1.60 -0.88 6.99
C LEU A 43 0.88 0.48 6.84
N SER A 44 -0.25 0.47 6.13
CA SER A 44 -1.10 1.65 5.97
C SER A 44 -1.79 2.05 7.28
N LEU A 45 -2.19 1.07 8.09
CA LEU A 45 -2.74 1.29 9.43
C LEU A 45 -1.69 1.93 10.36
N LEU A 46 -0.47 1.40 10.40
CA LEU A 46 0.65 1.96 11.17
C LEU A 46 0.97 3.40 10.72
N SER A 47 0.95 3.64 9.41
CA SER A 47 1.19 4.97 8.83
C SER A 47 0.12 6.00 9.19
N ALA A 48 -1.12 5.57 9.49
CA ALA A 48 -2.19 6.46 9.95
C ALA A 48 -1.97 7.01 11.37
N PHE A 49 -1.06 6.42 12.15
CA PHE A 49 -0.63 6.92 13.46
C PHE A 49 0.50 7.95 13.38
N ILE A 50 1.15 8.10 12.21
CA ILE A 50 2.23 9.08 12.04
C ILE A 50 1.67 10.50 12.18
N PRO A 51 2.20 11.32 13.11
CA PRO A 51 1.75 12.68 13.28
C PRO A 51 2.17 13.55 12.07
N ASN A 52 1.21 14.30 11.52
CA ASN A 52 1.41 15.19 10.36
C ASN A 52 2.46 16.31 10.56
N LYS A 53 3.04 16.43 11.76
CA LYS A 53 4.15 17.34 12.08
C LYS A 53 5.48 16.82 11.51
N TRP A 54 5.60 15.50 11.37
CA TRP A 54 6.82 14.81 10.94
C TRP A 54 6.84 14.58 9.43
N LEU A 55 5.70 14.21 8.84
CA LEU A 55 5.60 13.95 7.41
C LEU A 55 4.22 14.36 6.91
N GLN A 56 4.16 15.10 5.79
CA GLN A 56 2.85 15.44 5.23
C GLN A 56 2.16 14.19 4.69
N TRP A 57 0.85 14.10 4.87
CA TRP A 57 0.03 12.98 4.42
C TRP A 57 0.19 12.60 2.94
N THR A 58 0.46 13.58 2.07
CA THR A 58 0.71 13.36 0.63
C THR A 58 1.98 12.53 0.40
N TYR A 59 3.04 12.81 1.17
CA TYR A 59 4.28 12.05 1.09
C TYR A 59 4.11 10.64 1.67
N VAL A 60 3.36 10.49 2.77
CA VAL A 60 3.05 9.17 3.34
C VAL A 60 2.33 8.28 2.31
N LEU A 61 1.32 8.83 1.62
CA LEU A 61 0.60 8.14 0.55
C LEU A 61 1.52 7.77 -0.62
N MET A 62 2.34 8.71 -1.10
CA MET A 62 3.29 8.43 -2.18
C MET A 62 4.27 7.32 -1.79
N ILE A 63 4.82 7.35 -0.57
CA ILE A 63 5.77 6.34 -0.09
C ILE A 63 5.07 4.98 -0.01
N LEU A 64 3.85 4.90 0.51
CA LEU A 64 3.09 3.64 0.57
C LEU A 64 2.83 3.07 -0.83
N CYS A 65 2.40 3.90 -1.79
CA CYS A 65 2.21 3.45 -3.17
C CYS A 65 3.52 3.01 -3.83
N LEU A 66 4.64 3.72 -3.56
CA LEU A 66 5.96 3.35 -4.06
C LEU A 66 6.40 1.99 -3.49
N ILE A 67 6.21 1.76 -2.19
CA ILE A 67 6.52 0.47 -1.55
C ILE A 67 5.71 -0.65 -2.18
N VAL A 68 4.39 -0.45 -2.37
CA VAL A 68 3.50 -1.41 -3.03
C VAL A 68 3.98 -1.73 -4.46
N PHE A 69 4.38 -0.70 -5.21
CA PHE A 69 4.88 -0.85 -6.57
C PHE A 69 6.23 -1.60 -6.60
N CYS A 70 7.14 -1.28 -5.69
CA CYS A 70 8.42 -1.99 -5.54
C CYS A 70 8.21 -3.45 -5.16
N LEU A 71 7.35 -3.74 -4.17
CA LEU A 71 7.00 -5.12 -3.78
C LEU A 71 6.59 -5.95 -4.99
N ARG A 72 5.69 -5.41 -5.83
CA ARG A 72 5.25 -6.05 -7.07
C ARG A 72 6.35 -6.22 -8.12
N LEU A 73 7.26 -5.25 -8.23
CA LEU A 73 8.40 -5.33 -9.15
C LEU A 73 9.44 -6.37 -8.73
N PHE A 74 9.63 -6.60 -7.43
CA PHE A 74 10.57 -7.59 -6.90
C PHE A 74 9.97 -8.99 -6.76
N MET A 75 8.64 -9.11 -6.79
CA MET A 75 7.91 -10.39 -6.74
C MET A 75 8.25 -11.40 -7.85
N PRO A 76 8.51 -11.05 -9.14
CA PRO A 76 8.83 -12.04 -10.17
C PRO A 76 10.20 -12.73 -9.99
N ILE A 77 10.98 -12.39 -8.96
CA ILE A 77 12.35 -12.88 -8.76
C ILE A 77 12.42 -14.03 -7.74
N ILE A 78 11.36 -14.31 -6.99
CA ILE A 78 11.32 -15.44 -6.07
C ILE A 78 10.59 -16.60 -6.77
N PRO A 79 11.32 -17.54 -7.41
CA PRO A 79 10.71 -18.77 -7.89
C PRO A 79 10.18 -19.53 -6.67
N GLU A 80 8.94 -19.98 -6.78
CA GLU A 80 8.32 -20.94 -5.87
C GLU A 80 9.00 -22.30 -5.91
#